data_AF-A0A0R3R7V0-F1
#
_entry.id   AF-A0A0R3R7V0-F1
#
_cell.length_a   1.000
_cell.length_b   1.000
_cell.length_c   1.000
_cell.angle_alpha   90.00
_cell.angle_beta   90.00
_cell.angle_gamma   90.00
#
_symmetry.space_group_name_H-M   'P 1'
#
loop_
_entity.id
_entity.type
_entity.pdbx_description
1 polymer ?
#
loop_
_entity_poly.entity_id
_entity_poly.type
_entity_poly.pdbx_seq_one_letter_code
_entity_poly.pdbx_strand_id
1 'polypeptide(L)'
;MFMMAYTVFIDESRIQQRVPPDLSDIILELGIHLTSEKAVVRYCAAQCLSNIARIDGFLRSRKLRTGETRAHVRCGLVELLFLLSDFHVEMLGGLRLLAPISLRLMADSCHIVREVAAISFRNFVPLMTLKANRRIEEQSLLKNDVADEIFGDNSLDLLLGDPSRLPKLRLTDIKGLNASTSLRHYQQEGIRWMSFLEEYGLNGILADDMGLGKTLQTLCLLAMKIYHKPQAKVLIVCPPTLVNHWCAEWSKFFPTLSPFHKIEEGYREKRLLMDKSQKVTVMSYNTVRFCTCVQEIEWYYIILDEGHMIRNPTTQLFKALTNIKAQNRLILSGTPVQNTPVDLWSLFQFLMPGYLGTIRQFKLTFLNAINGSRNVNASAQEIKEGQDALERLHKSVLPFVMRRLKTDVLEDLPEKIVQDYMCSMTTVQRFLYNRIVDMYQSARRNSTNNRPSFCALETIAELRKCTVHPFL
;
A
#
# COMPACT_ATOMS: atom_id res chain seq x y z
N MET A 1 1.21 -19.35 32.60
CA MET A 1 -0.11 -18.72 32.82
C MET A 1 -0.70 -18.11 31.53
N PHE A 2 -0.40 -18.64 30.34
CA PHE A 2 -0.81 -18.10 29.03
C PHE A 2 -1.14 -19.27 28.10
N MET A 3 -2.33 -19.36 27.50
CA MET A 3 -2.76 -20.53 26.70
C MET A 3 -4.01 -20.33 25.81
N MET A 4 -4.29 -21.34 24.96
CA MET A 4 -5.44 -21.51 24.03
C MET A 4 -5.40 -20.53 22.81
N ALA A 5 -6.34 -20.37 21.85
CA ALA A 5 -7.67 -20.91 21.50
C ALA A 5 -8.16 -20.34 20.13
N TYR A 6 -9.47 -20.39 19.82
CA TYR A 6 -10.18 -19.61 18.77
C TYR A 6 -11.46 -18.91 19.28
N THR A 7 -11.96 -17.94 18.51
CA THR A 7 -13.36 -17.44 18.51
C THR A 7 -13.60 -16.76 17.17
N VAL A 8 -14.73 -16.99 16.51
CA VAL A 8 -15.17 -16.30 15.28
C VAL A 8 -16.70 -16.23 15.32
N PHE A 9 -17.27 -15.09 14.92
CA PHE A 9 -18.72 -14.88 14.84
C PHE A 9 -19.12 -14.78 13.37
N ILE A 10 -20.10 -15.55 12.91
CA ILE A 10 -20.50 -15.59 11.48
C ILE A 10 -22.02 -15.41 11.41
N ASP A 11 -22.40 -14.22 10.91
CA ASP A 11 -23.73 -13.59 10.77
C ASP A 11 -24.82 -13.84 11.83
N GLU A 12 -25.44 -12.76 12.33
CA GLU A 12 -26.49 -12.84 13.37
C GLU A 12 -27.74 -13.60 12.91
N SER A 13 -27.96 -13.72 11.59
CA SER A 13 -29.02 -14.52 10.99
C SER A 13 -28.98 -16.02 11.33
N ARG A 14 -27.84 -16.56 11.79
CA ARG A 14 -27.66 -18.00 12.07
C ARG A 14 -27.85 -18.42 13.53
N ILE A 15 -28.08 -17.47 14.45
CA ILE A 15 -28.12 -17.67 15.92
C ILE A 15 -29.12 -18.74 16.41
N GLN A 16 -30.10 -19.17 15.59
CA GLN A 16 -31.18 -20.07 16.01
C GLN A 16 -30.85 -21.57 15.99
N GLN A 17 -29.75 -22.03 15.37
CA GLN A 17 -29.42 -23.46 15.34
C GLN A 17 -28.54 -23.87 16.53
N ARG A 18 -29.03 -24.80 17.35
CA ARG A 18 -28.24 -25.38 18.46
C ARG A 18 -27.30 -26.45 17.93
N VAL A 19 -26.01 -26.27 18.19
CA VAL A 19 -24.96 -27.26 17.95
C VAL A 19 -25.25 -28.56 18.73
N PRO A 20 -25.13 -29.76 18.12
CA PRO A 20 -24.95 -31.01 18.85
C PRO A 20 -23.76 -30.92 19.82
N PRO A 21 -23.86 -31.45 21.05
CA PRO A 21 -22.78 -31.33 22.05
C PRO A 21 -21.48 -31.99 21.58
N ASP A 22 -21.58 -33.11 20.88
CA ASP A 22 -20.47 -33.95 20.38
C ASP A 22 -19.48 -33.17 19.48
N LEU A 23 -19.94 -32.10 18.80
CA LEU A 23 -19.07 -31.26 17.97
C LEU A 23 -18.09 -30.41 18.79
N SER A 24 -18.37 -30.16 20.08
CA SER A 24 -17.51 -29.30 20.90
C SER A 24 -16.16 -29.94 21.25
N ASP A 25 -16.13 -31.26 21.48
CA ASP A 25 -14.89 -32.01 21.69
C ASP A 25 -14.09 -32.14 20.37
N ILE A 26 -14.77 -32.35 19.24
CA ILE A 26 -14.15 -32.41 17.90
C ILE A 26 -13.45 -31.08 17.56
N ILE A 27 -14.06 -29.94 17.88
CA ILE A 27 -13.45 -28.61 17.70
C ILE A 27 -12.14 -28.49 18.53
N LEU A 28 -12.10 -29.06 19.74
CA LEU A 28 -10.90 -29.05 20.59
C LEU A 28 -9.76 -29.86 19.96
N GLU A 29 -10.04 -31.07 19.48
CA GLU A 29 -9.06 -31.95 18.84
C GLU A 29 -8.52 -31.37 17.52
N LEU A 30 -9.40 -30.83 16.66
CA LEU A 30 -9.01 -30.09 15.46
C LEU A 30 -8.13 -28.87 15.79
N GLY A 31 -8.43 -28.19 16.91
CA GLY A 31 -7.61 -27.10 17.44
C GLY A 31 -6.19 -27.51 17.84
N ILE A 32 -5.97 -28.77 18.25
CA ILE A 32 -4.64 -29.34 18.46
C ILE A 32 -3.98 -29.66 17.11
N HIS A 33 -4.70 -30.25 16.16
CA HIS A 33 -4.18 -30.60 14.83
C HIS A 33 -3.74 -29.38 14.00
N LEU A 34 -4.36 -28.21 14.17
CA LEU A 34 -3.86 -26.93 13.64
C LEU A 34 -2.44 -26.57 14.10
N THR A 35 -1.94 -27.16 15.18
CA THR A 35 -0.60 -26.92 15.72
C THR A 35 0.43 -27.97 15.31
N SER A 36 0.03 -28.97 14.51
CA SER A 36 0.88 -30.06 14.02
C SER A 36 2.02 -29.57 13.12
N GLU A 37 3.19 -30.20 13.18
CA GLU A 37 4.29 -29.88 12.25
C GLU A 37 4.01 -30.37 10.82
N LYS A 38 3.09 -31.33 10.63
CA LYS A 38 2.72 -31.87 9.32
C LYS A 38 1.74 -30.92 8.62
N ALA A 39 2.17 -30.33 7.50
CA ALA A 39 1.37 -29.36 6.77
C ALA A 39 -0.03 -29.87 6.35
N VAL A 40 -0.11 -31.13 5.89
CA VAL A 40 -1.38 -31.78 5.52
C VAL A 40 -2.36 -31.86 6.69
N VAL A 41 -1.86 -32.20 7.90
CA VAL A 41 -2.70 -32.32 9.11
C VAL A 41 -3.29 -30.98 9.51
N ARG A 42 -2.50 -29.90 9.46
CA ARG A 42 -2.99 -28.54 9.72
C ARG A 42 -4.02 -28.09 8.70
N TYR A 43 -3.77 -28.32 7.40
CA TYR A 43 -4.69 -27.92 6.34
C TYR A 43 -6.04 -28.65 6.43
N CYS A 44 -6.03 -29.97 6.66
CA CYS A 44 -7.26 -30.74 6.88
C CYS A 44 -8.01 -30.24 8.13
N ALA A 45 -7.30 -29.98 9.24
CA ALA A 45 -7.93 -29.44 10.46
C ALA A 45 -8.54 -28.05 10.24
N ALA A 46 -7.84 -27.18 9.50
CA ALA A 46 -8.35 -25.86 9.10
C ALA A 46 -9.60 -25.98 8.23
N GLN A 47 -9.61 -26.91 7.26
CA GLN A 47 -10.75 -27.16 6.38
C GLN A 47 -11.98 -27.70 7.15
N CYS A 48 -11.77 -28.62 8.10
CA CYS A 48 -12.83 -29.09 8.99
C CYS A 48 -13.39 -27.96 9.86
N LEU A 49 -12.53 -27.17 10.53
CA LEU A 49 -12.96 -26.04 11.36
C LEU A 49 -13.68 -24.96 10.56
N SER A 50 -13.23 -24.66 9.33
CA SER A 50 -13.91 -23.70 8.45
C SER A 50 -15.30 -24.19 8.04
N ASN A 51 -15.47 -25.49 7.74
CA ASN A 51 -16.78 -26.06 7.43
C ASN A 51 -17.71 -26.12 8.65
N ILE A 52 -17.18 -26.40 9.85
CA ILE A 52 -17.96 -26.29 11.11
C ILE A 52 -18.43 -24.85 11.31
N ALA A 53 -17.54 -23.87 11.10
CA ALA A 53 -17.87 -22.44 11.25
C ALA A 53 -19.03 -21.97 10.33
N ARG A 54 -19.16 -22.53 9.11
CA ARG A 54 -20.30 -22.27 8.22
C ARG A 54 -21.65 -22.67 8.82
N ILE A 55 -21.68 -23.85 9.47
CA ILE A 55 -22.89 -24.50 9.98
C ILE A 55 -23.31 -23.89 11.33
N ASP A 56 -22.33 -23.76 12.23
CA ASP A 56 -22.52 -23.38 13.64
C ASP A 56 -22.70 -21.86 13.80
N GLY A 57 -21.89 -21.07 13.09
CA GLY A 57 -21.77 -19.62 13.28
C GLY A 57 -21.12 -19.19 14.61
N PHE A 58 -21.05 -20.08 15.61
CA PHE A 58 -20.75 -19.76 17.01
C PHE A 58 -19.56 -20.57 17.56
N LEU A 59 -18.36 -20.42 16.96
CA LEU A 59 -17.15 -21.13 17.42
C LEU A 59 -16.78 -20.76 18.88
N ARG A 60 -17.06 -21.66 19.83
CA ARG A 60 -16.88 -21.42 21.27
C ARG A 60 -15.44 -21.59 21.79
N SER A 61 -14.92 -20.48 22.29
CA SER A 61 -13.89 -20.35 23.35
C SER A 61 -12.42 -20.59 22.93
N ARG A 62 -11.43 -19.84 23.46
CA ARG A 62 -11.31 -19.04 24.70
C ARG A 62 -10.09 -18.04 24.71
N LYS A 63 -9.95 -17.15 23.71
CA LYS A 63 -8.80 -16.20 23.42
C LYS A 63 -7.60 -16.83 22.66
N LEU A 64 -6.96 -16.11 21.73
CA LEU A 64 -6.09 -16.65 20.65
C LEU A 64 -4.55 -16.59 20.87
N ARG A 65 -3.78 -17.41 20.11
CA ARG A 65 -2.28 -17.45 20.11
C ARG A 65 -1.58 -16.28 19.39
N THR A 66 -1.88 -15.05 19.76
CA THR A 66 -1.26 -13.83 19.18
C THR A 66 0.13 -13.51 19.77
N GLY A 67 1.05 -14.48 19.70
CA GLY A 67 2.44 -14.36 20.18
C GLY A 67 3.29 -15.64 20.11
N GLU A 68 2.84 -16.66 19.36
CA GLU A 68 3.50 -17.98 19.30
C GLU A 68 4.81 -17.92 18.49
N THR A 69 5.94 -18.33 19.08
CA THR A 69 7.25 -18.28 18.42
C THR A 69 7.44 -19.35 17.36
N ARG A 70 6.70 -20.47 17.45
CA ARG A 70 6.75 -21.59 16.50
C ARG A 70 6.08 -21.26 15.17
N ALA A 71 6.85 -21.30 14.08
CA ALA A 71 6.35 -20.99 12.74
C ALA A 71 5.19 -21.90 12.29
N HIS A 72 5.27 -23.21 12.51
CA HIS A 72 4.25 -24.18 12.07
C HIS A 72 2.84 -23.87 12.62
N VAL A 73 2.74 -23.39 13.87
CA VAL A 73 1.48 -22.98 14.48
C VAL A 73 0.91 -21.74 13.81
N ARG A 74 1.77 -20.78 13.46
CA ARG A 74 1.33 -19.50 12.85
C ARG A 74 0.83 -19.69 11.41
N CYS A 75 1.43 -20.56 10.61
CA CYS A 75 0.82 -20.90 9.32
C CYS A 75 -0.45 -21.75 9.47
N GLY A 76 -0.61 -22.58 10.52
CA GLY A 76 -1.89 -23.27 10.79
C GLY A 76 -3.04 -22.29 11.09
N LEU A 77 -2.75 -21.25 11.89
CA LEU A 77 -3.66 -20.12 12.10
C LEU A 77 -3.99 -19.38 10.79
N VAL A 78 -2.99 -19.08 9.95
CA VAL A 78 -3.20 -18.39 8.67
C VAL A 78 -3.92 -19.26 7.62
N GLU A 79 -3.72 -20.57 7.63
CA GLU A 79 -4.47 -21.53 6.81
C GLU A 79 -5.97 -21.51 7.14
N LEU A 80 -6.34 -21.41 8.43
CA LEU A 80 -7.73 -21.20 8.84
C LEU A 80 -8.25 -19.82 8.45
N LEU A 81 -7.48 -18.74 8.67
CA LEU A 81 -7.89 -17.38 8.28
C LEU A 81 -8.18 -17.25 6.79
N PHE A 82 -7.37 -17.91 5.95
CA PHE A 82 -7.56 -17.95 4.50
C PHE A 82 -8.88 -18.63 4.12
N LEU A 83 -9.15 -19.80 4.68
CA LEU A 83 -10.38 -20.56 4.41
C LEU A 83 -11.64 -19.85 4.92
N LEU A 84 -11.56 -19.13 6.05
CA LEU A 84 -12.64 -18.27 6.55
C LEU A 84 -12.84 -17.02 5.67
N SER A 85 -11.79 -16.50 5.04
CA SER A 85 -11.87 -15.30 4.19
C SER A 85 -12.65 -15.51 2.87
N ASP A 86 -12.90 -16.77 2.52
CA ASP A 86 -13.68 -17.17 1.34
C ASP A 86 -15.20 -16.98 1.54
N PHE A 87 -15.68 -16.88 2.78
CA PHE A 87 -17.13 -16.94 3.10
C PHE A 87 -17.88 -15.62 2.90
N HIS A 88 -17.26 -14.64 2.22
CA HIS A 88 -17.86 -13.36 1.81
C HIS A 88 -18.80 -12.72 2.85
N VAL A 89 -20.09 -12.59 2.55
CA VAL A 89 -21.08 -11.83 3.34
C VAL A 89 -21.28 -12.42 4.74
N GLU A 90 -21.15 -13.73 4.90
CA GLU A 90 -21.38 -14.43 6.17
C GLU A 90 -20.41 -13.96 7.26
N MET A 91 -19.21 -13.54 6.86
CA MET A 91 -18.15 -13.10 7.78
C MET A 91 -18.39 -11.72 8.41
N LEU A 92 -19.43 -10.99 8.02
CA LEU A 92 -19.65 -9.59 8.40
C LEU A 92 -19.58 -9.35 9.92
N GLY A 93 -20.04 -10.28 10.76
CA GLY A 93 -19.84 -10.24 12.21
C GLY A 93 -18.36 -10.28 12.59
N GLY A 94 -17.69 -11.40 12.27
CA GLY A 94 -16.34 -11.75 12.69
C GLY A 94 -15.20 -10.92 12.11
N LEU A 95 -15.44 -10.10 11.08
CA LEU A 95 -14.43 -9.16 10.54
C LEU A 95 -13.72 -8.33 11.63
N ARG A 96 -14.45 -7.88 12.66
CA ARG A 96 -13.89 -7.12 13.80
C ARG A 96 -12.74 -7.86 14.49
N LEU A 97 -12.77 -9.19 14.51
CA LEU A 97 -11.77 -10.03 15.17
C LEU A 97 -10.75 -10.62 14.19
N LEU A 98 -11.16 -11.00 12.98
CA LEU A 98 -10.25 -11.60 11.99
C LEU A 98 -9.32 -10.56 11.35
N ALA A 99 -9.80 -9.35 11.05
CA ALA A 99 -8.98 -8.32 10.41
C ALA A 99 -7.75 -7.90 11.25
N PRO A 100 -7.84 -7.59 12.56
CA PRO A 100 -6.67 -7.31 13.39
C PRO A 100 -5.64 -8.45 13.45
N ILE A 101 -6.10 -9.70 13.40
CA ILE A 101 -5.24 -10.89 13.46
C ILE A 101 -4.51 -11.06 12.12
N SER A 102 -5.22 -10.90 11.00
CA SER A 102 -4.63 -10.91 9.65
C SER A 102 -3.56 -9.82 9.50
N LEU A 103 -3.84 -8.59 9.96
CA LEU A 103 -2.87 -7.49 9.98
C LEU A 103 -1.60 -7.83 10.76
N ARG A 104 -1.74 -8.34 11.99
CA ARG A 104 -0.59 -8.71 12.82
C ARG A 104 0.29 -9.80 12.16
N LEU A 105 -0.33 -10.68 11.37
CA LEU A 105 0.36 -11.76 10.66
C LEU A 105 0.96 -11.31 9.31
N MET A 106 0.52 -10.19 8.74
CA MET A 106 1.22 -9.54 7.61
C MET A 106 2.60 -9.00 7.99
N ALA A 107 2.87 -8.78 9.29
CA ALA A 107 4.17 -8.39 9.83
C ALA A 107 5.03 -9.58 10.32
N ASP A 108 4.63 -10.83 10.08
CA ASP A 108 5.33 -12.02 10.58
C ASP A 108 6.76 -12.18 10.04
N SER A 109 7.64 -12.90 10.73
CA SER A 109 8.97 -13.24 10.21
C SER A 109 8.94 -14.25 9.05
N CYS A 110 7.94 -15.14 9.00
CA CYS A 110 7.79 -16.15 7.96
C CYS A 110 7.09 -15.61 6.70
N HIS A 111 7.68 -15.84 5.52
CA HIS A 111 7.13 -15.38 4.24
C HIS A 111 5.71 -15.91 3.97
N ILE A 112 5.49 -17.21 4.17
CA ILE A 112 4.21 -17.88 3.88
C ILE A 112 3.11 -17.32 4.77
N VAL A 113 3.41 -17.07 6.05
CA VAL A 113 2.49 -16.46 7.01
C VAL A 113 2.09 -15.06 6.57
N ARG A 114 3.05 -14.20 6.19
CA ARG A 114 2.76 -12.84 5.67
C ARG A 114 1.91 -12.86 4.41
N GLU A 115 2.30 -13.68 3.43
CA GLU A 115 1.68 -13.72 2.10
C GLU A 115 0.22 -14.17 2.16
N VAL A 116 -0.07 -15.26 2.88
CA VAL A 116 -1.43 -15.78 3.01
C VAL A 116 -2.27 -14.92 3.97
N ALA A 117 -1.67 -14.27 4.97
CA ALA A 117 -2.36 -13.25 5.78
C ALA A 117 -2.70 -11.98 4.98
N ALA A 118 -1.86 -11.56 4.03
CA ALA A 118 -2.15 -10.43 3.14
C ALA A 118 -3.28 -10.77 2.15
N ILE A 119 -3.32 -12.01 1.65
CA ILE A 119 -4.40 -12.52 0.81
C ILE A 119 -5.73 -12.56 1.60
N SER A 120 -5.69 -13.07 2.84
CA SER A 120 -6.86 -13.12 3.73
C SER A 120 -7.39 -11.71 4.03
N PHE A 121 -6.49 -10.76 4.32
CA PHE A 121 -6.86 -9.37 4.58
C PHE A 121 -7.44 -8.66 3.34
N ARG A 122 -6.91 -8.91 2.13
CA ARG A 122 -7.52 -8.41 0.88
C ARG A 122 -8.97 -8.85 0.75
N ASN A 123 -9.29 -10.09 1.09
CA ASN A 123 -10.65 -10.61 1.00
C ASN A 123 -11.58 -9.96 2.05
N PHE A 124 -11.05 -9.58 3.23
CA PHE A 124 -11.80 -8.84 4.26
C PHE A 124 -12.10 -7.38 3.89
N VAL A 125 -11.19 -6.66 3.23
CA VAL A 125 -11.31 -5.21 2.96
C VAL A 125 -12.63 -4.81 2.26
N PRO A 126 -13.07 -5.45 1.15
CA PRO A 126 -14.37 -5.14 0.52
C PRO A 126 -15.58 -5.38 1.42
N LEU A 127 -15.52 -6.40 2.29
CA LEU A 127 -16.62 -6.74 3.21
C LEU A 127 -16.74 -5.69 4.31
N MET A 128 -15.61 -5.15 4.78
CA MET A 128 -15.59 -4.08 5.76
C MET A 128 -16.10 -2.74 5.20
N THR A 129 -15.78 -2.39 3.93
CA THR A 129 -16.36 -1.19 3.30
C THR A 129 -17.87 -1.32 3.09
N LEU A 130 -18.38 -2.52 2.77
CA LEU A 130 -19.83 -2.78 2.76
C LEU A 130 -20.47 -2.65 4.16
N LYS A 131 -19.78 -3.09 5.22
CA LYS A 131 -20.25 -2.95 6.61
C LYS A 131 -20.31 -1.49 7.07
N ALA A 132 -19.34 -0.67 6.65
CA ALA A 132 -19.32 0.77 6.94
C ALA A 132 -20.56 1.47 6.35
N ASN A 133 -20.93 1.16 5.10
CA ASN A 133 -22.08 1.75 4.44
C ASN A 133 -23.41 1.38 5.12
N ARG A 134 -23.64 0.12 5.49
CA ARG A 134 -24.92 -0.31 6.13
C ARG A 134 -25.22 0.42 7.44
N ARG A 135 -24.20 0.78 8.24
CA ARG A 135 -24.40 1.57 9.48
C ARG A 135 -24.82 3.03 9.24
N ILE A 136 -24.85 3.51 8.00
CA ILE A 136 -25.40 4.83 7.66
C ILE A 136 -26.94 4.75 7.61
N GLU A 137 -27.50 3.59 7.32
CA GLU A 137 -28.94 3.33 7.19
C GLU A 137 -29.56 2.80 8.49
N GLU A 138 -28.82 1.99 9.26
CA GLU A 138 -29.33 1.32 10.47
C GLU A 138 -28.71 1.85 11.78
N GLN A 139 -29.48 2.64 12.53
CA GLN A 139 -29.23 2.94 13.96
C GLN A 139 -29.83 1.85 14.88
N SER A 140 -29.45 0.59 14.66
CA SER A 140 -29.77 -0.56 15.52
C SER A 140 -28.48 -1.11 16.14
N LEU A 141 -28.35 -1.06 17.47
CA LEU A 141 -28.83 -2.08 18.42
C LEU A 141 -28.14 -3.45 18.27
N LEU A 142 -26.87 -3.54 18.69
CA LEU A 142 -26.38 -4.49 19.71
C LEU A 142 -24.89 -4.23 20.03
N LYS A 143 -24.50 -4.40 21.30
CA LYS A 143 -23.08 -4.40 21.69
C LYS A 143 -22.46 -5.74 21.32
N ASN A 144 -21.22 -5.73 20.84
CA ASN A 144 -20.45 -6.96 20.62
C ASN A 144 -19.40 -7.07 21.72
N ASP A 145 -19.85 -7.20 22.97
CA ASP A 145 -19.05 -6.95 24.19
C ASP A 145 -17.65 -7.60 24.15
N VAL A 146 -17.50 -8.84 23.65
CA VAL A 146 -16.20 -9.53 23.58
C VAL A 146 -15.26 -8.97 22.51
N ALA A 147 -15.76 -8.46 21.39
CA ALA A 147 -14.94 -7.78 20.39
C ALA A 147 -14.55 -6.38 20.90
N ASP A 148 -15.52 -5.70 21.50
CA ASP A 148 -15.44 -4.33 22.00
C ASP A 148 -14.58 -4.24 23.29
N GLU A 149 -14.40 -5.34 24.03
CA GLU A 149 -13.43 -5.49 25.14
C GLU A 149 -12.00 -5.80 24.68
N ILE A 150 -11.80 -6.63 23.64
CA ILE A 150 -10.46 -7.12 23.24
C ILE A 150 -9.76 -6.12 22.31
N PHE A 151 -10.51 -5.40 21.48
CA PHE A 151 -10.02 -4.30 20.64
C PHE A 151 -10.91 -3.08 20.92
N GLY A 152 -10.56 -2.31 21.95
CA GLY A 152 -11.38 -1.22 22.52
C GLY A 152 -11.64 0.02 21.66
N ASP A 153 -11.52 -0.10 20.33
CA ASP A 153 -11.71 0.99 19.37
C ASP A 153 -12.55 0.53 18.17
N ASN A 154 -13.41 1.43 17.66
CA ASN A 154 -14.03 1.30 16.33
C ASN A 154 -13.01 1.54 15.18
N SER A 155 -11.71 1.39 15.45
CA SER A 155 -10.57 1.86 14.65
C SER A 155 -10.55 1.32 13.23
N LEU A 156 -10.76 0.02 13.06
CA LEU A 156 -10.70 -0.64 11.76
C LEU A 156 -11.95 -0.40 10.88
N ASP A 157 -13.10 -0.13 11.51
CA ASP A 157 -14.25 0.41 10.78
C ASP A 157 -14.00 1.90 10.41
N LEU A 158 -13.29 2.66 11.26
CA LEU A 158 -12.89 4.06 11.03
C LEU A 158 -11.94 4.24 9.84
N LEU A 159 -10.89 3.40 9.74
CA LEU A 159 -9.94 3.40 8.62
C LEU A 159 -10.62 3.32 7.25
N LEU A 160 -11.71 2.54 7.18
CA LEU A 160 -12.34 2.11 5.94
C LEU A 160 -13.61 2.88 5.59
N GLY A 161 -14.21 3.56 6.57
CA GLY A 161 -15.38 4.42 6.39
C GLY A 161 -15.04 5.91 6.22
N ASP A 162 -14.27 6.49 7.16
CA ASP A 162 -14.15 7.96 7.26
C ASP A 162 -12.90 8.40 8.04
N PRO A 163 -11.80 8.78 7.35
CA PRO A 163 -10.57 9.24 7.99
C PRO A 163 -10.71 10.52 8.84
N SER A 164 -11.78 11.30 8.68
CA SER A 164 -12.00 12.52 9.49
C SER A 164 -12.28 12.20 10.96
N ARG A 165 -12.82 10.99 11.24
CA ARG A 165 -13.18 10.51 12.57
C ARG A 165 -12.00 10.01 13.40
N LEU A 166 -10.80 9.90 12.80
CA LEU A 166 -9.59 9.47 13.50
C LEU A 166 -9.28 10.40 14.71
N PRO A 167 -8.76 9.84 15.83
CA PRO A 167 -8.46 10.61 17.04
C PRO A 167 -7.69 11.91 16.77
N LYS A 168 -8.14 13.02 17.36
CA LYS A 168 -7.57 14.35 17.12
C LYS A 168 -6.11 14.42 17.58
N LEU A 169 -5.21 14.56 16.61
CA LEU A 169 -3.79 14.83 16.81
C LEU A 169 -3.58 16.00 17.77
N ARG A 170 -2.91 15.75 18.89
CA ARG A 170 -2.44 16.80 19.80
C ARG A 170 -1.08 17.29 19.32
N LEU A 171 -0.94 18.59 19.06
CA LEU A 171 0.33 19.18 18.60
C LEU A 171 1.47 18.99 19.62
N THR A 172 1.14 18.82 20.90
CA THR A 172 2.06 18.46 21.99
C THR A 172 2.84 17.17 21.76
N ASP A 173 2.33 16.29 20.90
CA ASP A 173 2.87 14.94 20.72
C ASP A 173 3.96 14.94 19.63
N ILE A 174 3.98 15.97 18.77
CA ILE A 174 5.05 16.25 17.79
C ILE A 174 6.20 16.98 18.50
N LYS A 175 7.12 16.23 19.10
CA LYS A 175 8.27 16.80 19.84
C LYS A 175 9.26 17.51 18.89
N GLY A 176 9.75 18.66 19.33
CA GLY A 176 10.81 19.42 18.64
C GLY A 176 10.34 20.28 17.46
N LEU A 177 9.04 20.31 17.14
CA LEU A 177 8.49 21.14 16.06
C LEU A 177 8.70 22.64 16.35
N ASN A 178 9.19 23.37 15.35
CA ASN A 178 9.46 24.80 15.41
C ASN A 178 8.15 25.59 15.68
N ALA A 179 8.14 26.42 16.73
CA ALA A 179 6.96 27.11 17.23
C ALA A 179 6.30 28.09 16.22
N SER A 180 7.02 28.50 15.18
CA SER A 180 6.47 29.30 14.07
C SER A 180 5.65 28.50 13.05
N THR A 181 5.62 27.16 13.15
CA THR A 181 5.02 26.28 12.13
C THR A 181 3.60 25.87 12.48
N SER A 182 2.61 26.49 11.83
CA SER A 182 1.20 26.11 11.92
C SER A 182 0.85 24.98 10.91
N LEU A 183 0.28 23.88 11.40
CA LEU A 183 -0.20 22.77 10.56
C LEU A 183 -1.67 23.01 10.16
N ARG A 184 -1.92 23.12 8.85
CA ARG A 184 -3.27 23.26 8.28
C ARG A 184 -4.13 22.00 8.53
N HIS A 185 -5.46 22.11 8.51
CA HIS A 185 -6.37 21.01 8.91
C HIS A 185 -6.05 19.68 8.21
N TYR A 186 -5.97 19.70 6.87
CA TYR A 186 -5.62 18.54 6.06
C TYR A 186 -4.23 17.95 6.36
N GLN A 187 -3.27 18.78 6.77
CA GLN A 187 -1.94 18.29 7.16
C GLN A 187 -2.02 17.52 8.48
N GLN A 188 -2.86 17.96 9.42
CA GLN A 188 -3.13 17.23 10.66
C GLN A 188 -3.87 15.91 10.38
N GLU A 189 -4.86 15.89 9.48
CA GLU A 189 -5.55 14.66 9.04
C GLU A 189 -4.57 13.64 8.44
N GLY A 190 -3.66 14.08 7.57
CA GLY A 190 -2.67 13.20 6.95
C GLY A 190 -1.71 12.62 7.97
N ILE A 191 -1.28 13.41 8.97
CA ILE A 191 -0.51 12.92 10.10
C ILE A 191 -1.32 11.91 10.93
N ARG A 192 -2.62 12.13 11.20
CA ARG A 192 -3.50 11.17 11.89
C ARG A 192 -3.59 9.85 11.12
N TRP A 193 -3.86 9.91 9.82
CA TRP A 193 -3.98 8.74 8.95
C TRP A 193 -2.67 7.94 8.87
N MET A 194 -1.52 8.58 8.64
CA MET A 194 -0.23 7.88 8.65
C MET A 194 0.17 7.36 10.05
N SER A 195 -0.23 8.06 11.13
CA SER A 195 -0.01 7.61 12.51
C SER A 195 -0.82 6.36 12.83
N PHE A 196 -2.06 6.31 12.34
CA PHE A 196 -2.94 5.15 12.43
C PHE A 196 -2.37 3.97 11.65
N LEU A 197 -1.94 4.18 10.40
CA LEU A 197 -1.34 3.12 9.59
C LEU A 197 -0.17 2.44 10.35
N GLU A 198 0.77 3.22 10.91
CA GLU A 198 1.87 2.69 11.71
C GLU A 198 1.40 1.88 12.94
N GLU A 199 0.38 2.38 13.64
CA GLU A 199 -0.13 1.79 14.88
C GLU A 199 -0.82 0.42 14.65
N TYR A 200 -1.41 0.23 13.47
CA TYR A 200 -2.05 -1.02 13.06
C TYR A 200 -1.15 -1.90 12.17
N GLY A 201 0.14 -1.57 12.00
CA GLY A 201 1.09 -2.33 11.17
C GLY A 201 0.77 -2.27 9.67
N LEU A 202 0.08 -1.22 9.24
CA LEU A 202 -0.39 -0.98 7.89
C LEU A 202 0.51 -0.02 7.11
N ASN A 203 0.47 -0.16 5.80
CA ASN A 203 1.34 0.54 4.85
C ASN A 203 0.50 1.23 3.78
N GLY A 204 0.92 2.40 3.29
CA GLY A 204 0.08 3.24 2.43
C GLY A 204 0.81 4.22 1.51
N ILE A 205 0.01 4.93 0.71
CA ILE A 205 0.42 5.98 -0.22
C ILE A 205 -0.21 7.31 0.20
N LEU A 206 0.61 8.29 0.58
CA LEU A 206 0.17 9.69 0.66
C LEU A 206 0.24 10.30 -0.75
N ALA A 207 -0.92 10.34 -1.40
CA ALA A 207 -1.15 10.77 -2.77
C ALA A 207 -1.69 12.21 -2.88
N ASP A 208 -1.53 13.02 -1.83
CA ASP A 208 -1.76 14.46 -1.83
C ASP A 208 -1.08 15.16 -3.03
N ASP A 209 -1.72 16.20 -3.58
CA ASP A 209 -1.18 17.03 -4.66
C ASP A 209 0.20 17.65 -4.38
N MET A 210 0.91 18.01 -5.46
CA MET A 210 2.21 18.70 -5.39
C MET A 210 2.06 20.10 -4.78
N GLY A 211 2.57 20.28 -3.56
CA GLY A 211 2.50 21.54 -2.80
C GLY A 211 1.68 21.46 -1.50
N LEU A 212 0.93 20.38 -1.25
CA LEU A 212 0.21 20.18 0.03
C LEU A 212 1.12 19.83 1.23
N GLY A 213 2.45 19.79 1.04
CA GLY A 213 3.41 19.62 2.12
C GLY A 213 3.57 18.19 2.63
N LYS A 214 3.51 17.19 1.74
CA LYS A 214 3.75 15.76 2.07
C LYS A 214 5.01 15.53 2.92
N THR A 215 6.10 16.25 2.61
CA THR A 215 7.34 16.24 3.39
C THR A 215 7.09 16.65 4.85
N LEU A 216 6.50 17.82 5.11
CA LEU A 216 6.20 18.30 6.48
C LEU A 216 5.28 17.33 7.24
N GLN A 217 4.22 16.81 6.61
CA GLN A 217 3.34 15.80 7.21
C GLN A 217 4.15 14.54 7.62
N THR A 218 5.05 14.08 6.77
CA THR A 218 5.92 12.92 7.03
C THR A 218 6.93 13.22 8.15
N LEU A 219 7.55 14.41 8.17
CA LEU A 219 8.51 14.79 9.22
C LEU A 219 7.84 14.88 10.60
N CYS A 220 6.61 15.40 10.68
CA CYS A 220 5.83 15.42 11.92
C CYS A 220 5.51 14.02 12.44
N LEU A 221 5.11 13.10 11.55
CA LEU A 221 4.92 11.68 11.88
C LEU A 221 6.21 11.07 12.44
N LEU A 222 7.34 11.28 11.78
CA LEU A 222 8.64 10.75 12.21
C LEU A 222 9.05 11.32 13.57
N ALA A 223 8.99 12.63 13.78
CA ALA A 223 9.35 13.26 15.05
C ALA A 223 8.51 12.70 16.22
N MET A 224 7.20 12.56 16.05
CA MET A 224 6.28 11.99 17.04
C MET A 224 6.63 10.52 17.36
N LYS A 225 6.79 9.68 16.33
CA LYS A 225 6.95 8.23 16.51
C LYS A 225 8.38 7.80 16.93
N ILE A 226 9.41 8.52 16.48
CA ILE A 226 10.83 8.23 16.78
C ILE A 226 11.24 8.67 18.20
N TYR A 227 10.53 9.66 18.78
CA TYR A 227 10.78 10.12 20.15
C TYR A 227 10.67 8.98 21.17
N HIS A 228 9.58 8.19 21.09
CA HIS A 228 9.30 7.08 22.00
C HIS A 228 10.06 5.78 21.68
N LYS A 229 10.69 5.67 20.50
CA LYS A 229 11.36 4.45 20.04
C LYS A 229 12.88 4.73 19.87
N PRO A 230 13.71 4.65 20.93
CA PRO A 230 15.10 5.11 20.89
C PRO A 230 16.00 4.31 19.94
N GLN A 231 15.68 3.04 19.70
CA GLN A 231 16.40 2.16 18.76
C GLN A 231 15.85 2.21 17.32
N ALA A 232 14.79 2.99 17.05
CA ALA A 232 14.18 3.04 15.73
C ALA A 232 15.12 3.66 14.69
N LYS A 233 15.35 2.92 13.60
CA LYS A 233 16.05 3.40 12.40
C LYS A 233 15.05 3.66 11.29
N VAL A 234 15.13 4.83 10.66
CA VAL A 234 14.26 5.21 9.54
C VAL A 234 15.08 5.50 8.29
N LEU A 235 14.60 4.99 7.15
CA LEU A 235 15.19 5.25 5.84
C LEU A 235 14.23 6.07 4.99
N ILE A 236 14.72 7.19 4.45
CA ILE A 236 14.03 7.98 3.43
C ILE A 236 14.80 7.82 2.12
N VAL A 237 14.12 7.34 1.08
CA VAL A 237 14.66 7.18 -0.26
C VAL A 237 13.97 8.17 -1.18
N CYS A 238 14.74 9.02 -1.87
CA CYS A 238 14.20 10.08 -2.71
C CYS A 238 15.01 10.23 -4.02
N PRO A 239 14.53 11.06 -4.98
CA PRO A 239 15.37 11.53 -6.08
C PRO A 239 16.65 12.21 -5.56
N PRO A 240 17.79 12.13 -6.26
CA PRO A 240 19.06 12.73 -5.81
C PRO A 240 18.95 14.21 -5.45
N THR A 241 18.20 14.97 -6.26
CA THR A 241 17.94 16.41 -6.08
C THR A 241 17.21 16.75 -4.79
N LEU A 242 16.45 15.81 -4.21
CA LEU A 242 15.67 16.04 -2.99
C LEU A 242 16.40 15.63 -1.71
N VAL A 243 17.56 14.94 -1.77
CA VAL A 243 18.32 14.51 -0.58
C VAL A 243 18.66 15.71 0.33
N ASN A 244 19.18 16.79 -0.28
CA ASN A 244 19.48 18.03 0.46
C ASN A 244 18.22 18.76 0.94
N HIS A 245 17.12 18.72 0.17
CA HIS A 245 15.83 19.32 0.55
C HIS A 245 15.24 18.66 1.81
N TRP A 246 15.25 17.33 1.90
CA TRP A 246 14.83 16.59 3.10
C TRP A 246 15.67 16.98 4.34
N CYS A 247 16.99 17.13 4.18
CA CYS A 247 17.88 17.56 5.27
C CYS A 247 17.66 19.03 5.70
N ALA A 248 17.37 19.91 4.74
CA ALA A 248 17.07 21.32 5.00
C ALA A 248 15.72 21.49 5.72
N GLU A 249 14.67 20.81 5.25
CA GLU A 249 13.35 20.89 5.89
C GLU A 249 13.33 20.26 7.29
N TRP A 250 14.10 19.20 7.54
CA TRP A 250 14.31 18.69 8.90
C TRP A 250 14.97 19.72 9.80
N SER A 251 16.07 20.34 9.36
CA SER A 251 16.78 21.37 10.13
C SER A 251 15.92 22.61 10.42
N LYS A 252 15.02 22.98 9.48
CA LYS A 252 14.11 24.12 9.58
C LYS A 252 12.92 23.87 10.52
N PHE A 253 12.29 22.69 10.43
CA PHE A 253 11.11 22.35 11.22
C PHE A 253 11.44 21.70 12.57
N PHE A 254 12.60 21.05 12.70
CA PHE A 254 13.02 20.30 13.89
C PHE A 254 14.47 20.65 14.34
N PRO A 255 14.82 21.94 14.53
CA PRO A 255 16.19 22.38 14.85
C PRO A 255 16.75 21.86 16.19
N THR A 256 15.89 21.27 17.03
CA THR A 256 16.26 20.69 18.34
C THR A 256 16.51 19.18 18.29
N LEU A 257 16.27 18.52 17.15
CA LEU A 257 16.47 17.09 16.96
C LEU A 257 17.79 16.79 16.25
N SER A 258 18.31 15.57 16.44
CA SER A 258 19.49 15.05 15.74
C SER A 258 19.37 15.23 14.22
N PRO A 259 20.38 15.79 13.51
CA PRO A 259 20.31 15.94 12.06
C PRO A 259 20.29 14.59 11.35
N PHE A 260 19.73 14.57 10.15
CA PHE A 260 19.69 13.39 9.30
C PHE A 260 21.09 12.87 8.95
N HIS A 261 21.24 11.54 8.95
CA HIS A 261 22.38 10.86 8.35
C HIS A 261 22.21 10.89 6.82
N LYS A 262 22.76 11.93 6.19
CA LYS A 262 22.79 12.09 4.73
C LYS A 262 23.81 11.12 4.14
N ILE A 263 23.37 10.25 3.23
CA ILE A 263 24.26 9.46 2.37
C ILE A 263 24.44 10.19 1.04
N GLU A 264 25.69 10.35 0.61
CA GLU A 264 26.04 11.01 -0.64
C GLU A 264 25.93 10.08 -1.86
N GLU A 265 25.79 10.66 -3.05
CA GLU A 265 25.72 9.88 -4.28
C GLU A 265 27.04 9.13 -4.54
N GLY A 266 26.92 7.87 -4.95
CA GLY A 266 28.10 7.02 -5.22
C GLY A 266 28.71 6.34 -3.99
N TYR A 267 28.08 6.44 -2.82
CA TYR A 267 28.43 5.65 -1.64
C TYR A 267 28.43 4.14 -1.96
N ARG A 268 29.56 3.47 -1.70
CA ARG A 268 29.83 2.06 -2.06
C ARG A 268 30.35 1.22 -0.89
N GLU A 269 30.31 1.76 0.33
CA GLU A 269 30.84 1.06 1.50
C GLU A 269 29.98 -0.17 1.85
N LYS A 270 30.63 -1.20 2.39
CA LYS A 270 29.95 -2.46 2.76
C LYS A 270 29.09 -2.36 4.03
N ARG A 271 29.14 -1.25 4.75
CA ARG A 271 28.43 -1.02 6.03
C ARG A 271 27.99 0.43 6.10
N LEU A 272 26.81 0.70 6.68
CA LEU A 272 26.37 2.05 6.99
C LEU A 272 26.95 2.51 8.33
N LEU A 273 27.82 3.52 8.30
CA LEU A 273 28.42 4.13 9.50
C LEU A 273 27.47 5.15 10.16
N MET A 274 26.28 4.71 10.55
CA MET A 274 25.34 5.52 11.35
C MET A 274 25.92 5.77 12.75
N ASP A 275 26.03 7.03 13.15
CA ASP A 275 26.20 7.36 14.58
C ASP A 275 24.93 7.01 15.38
N LYS A 276 25.10 6.71 16.67
CA LYS A 276 24.02 6.34 17.60
C LYS A 276 23.01 7.47 17.82
N SER A 277 23.38 8.73 17.59
CA SER A 277 22.44 9.86 17.66
C SER A 277 21.51 9.93 16.43
N GLN A 278 21.97 9.50 15.26
CA GLN A 278 21.27 9.73 13.99
C GLN A 278 20.27 8.62 13.65
N LYS A 279 19.02 8.82 14.06
CA LYS A 279 17.94 7.83 13.87
C LYS A 279 17.35 7.77 12.45
N VAL A 280 17.49 8.83 11.66
CA VAL A 280 16.95 8.93 10.30
C VAL A 280 18.09 9.03 9.29
N THR A 281 18.08 8.17 8.28
CA THR A 281 19.01 8.17 7.13
C THR A 281 18.27 8.61 5.87
N VAL A 282 18.88 9.47 5.05
CA VAL A 282 18.35 9.90 3.74
C VAL A 282 19.32 9.49 2.64
N MET A 283 18.82 8.88 1.57
CA MET A 283 19.63 8.32 0.48
C MET A 283 18.95 8.47 -0.88
N SER A 284 19.72 8.65 -1.95
CA SER A 284 19.16 8.65 -3.31
C SER A 284 18.76 7.26 -3.79
N TYR A 285 17.74 7.16 -4.64
CA TYR A 285 17.37 5.91 -5.33
C TYR A 285 18.57 5.25 -6.05
N ASN A 286 19.46 6.05 -6.65
CA ASN A 286 20.68 5.57 -7.30
C ASN A 286 21.57 4.79 -6.33
N THR A 287 21.71 5.29 -5.10
CA THR A 287 22.63 4.73 -4.10
C THR A 287 22.03 3.50 -3.42
N VAL A 288 20.72 3.51 -3.10
CA VAL A 288 20.01 2.33 -2.56
C VAL A 288 20.02 1.14 -3.53
N ARG A 289 20.04 1.40 -4.85
CA ARG A 289 20.18 0.34 -5.88
C ARG A 289 21.46 -0.49 -5.75
N PHE A 290 22.53 0.07 -5.17
CA PHE A 290 23.85 -0.56 -5.11
C PHE A 290 24.32 -0.91 -3.68
N CYS A 291 23.87 -0.21 -2.63
CA CYS A 291 24.31 -0.51 -1.27
C CYS A 291 23.50 -1.67 -0.65
N THR A 292 24.01 -2.89 -0.78
CA THR A 292 23.47 -4.09 -0.08
C THR A 292 23.41 -3.91 1.43
N CYS A 293 24.27 -3.04 1.97
CA CYS A 293 24.32 -2.57 3.36
C CYS A 293 22.94 -2.23 3.97
N VAL A 294 22.00 -1.74 3.15
CA VAL A 294 20.66 -1.32 3.57
C VAL A 294 19.78 -2.51 3.96
N GLN A 295 19.99 -3.68 3.34
CA GLN A 295 19.15 -4.88 3.49
C GLN A 295 19.51 -5.71 4.74
N GLU A 296 20.69 -5.50 5.30
CA GLU A 296 21.13 -6.12 6.56
C GLU A 296 20.46 -5.48 7.78
N ILE A 297 20.09 -4.20 7.69
CA ILE A 297 19.42 -3.44 8.74
C ILE A 297 17.92 -3.74 8.74
N GLU A 298 17.36 -4.01 9.92
CA GLU A 298 15.91 -3.93 10.13
C GLU A 298 15.52 -2.46 10.38
N TRP A 299 14.69 -1.92 9.49
CA TRP A 299 14.20 -0.55 9.58
C TRP A 299 12.85 -0.52 10.30
N TYR A 300 12.66 0.47 11.16
CA TYR A 300 11.36 0.73 11.78
C TYR A 300 10.37 1.30 10.76
N TYR A 301 10.87 2.15 9.86
CA TYR A 301 10.05 2.86 8.86
C TYR A 301 10.88 3.09 7.60
N ILE A 302 10.30 2.84 6.42
CA ILE A 302 10.87 3.22 5.11
C ILE A 302 9.90 4.10 4.33
N ILE A 303 10.40 5.23 3.83
CA ILE A 303 9.66 6.21 3.03
C ILE A 303 10.25 6.26 1.62
N LEU A 304 9.40 6.13 0.61
CA LEU A 304 9.75 6.37 -0.79
C LEU A 304 9.15 7.70 -1.26
N ASP A 305 9.97 8.72 -1.43
CA ASP A 305 9.57 10.01 -2.00
C ASP A 305 9.60 9.98 -3.53
N GLU A 306 8.59 10.54 -4.17
CA GLU A 306 8.25 10.28 -5.58
C GLU A 306 8.31 8.79 -5.98
N GLY A 307 7.64 7.94 -5.18
CA GLY A 307 7.66 6.48 -5.34
C GLY A 307 7.11 5.95 -6.67
N HIS A 308 6.57 6.80 -7.55
CA HIS A 308 6.28 6.42 -8.94
C HIS A 308 7.54 5.94 -9.69
N MET A 309 8.74 6.25 -9.20
CA MET A 309 10.03 5.66 -9.65
C MET A 309 10.05 4.11 -9.63
N ILE A 310 9.33 3.46 -8.70
CA ILE A 310 9.34 1.99 -8.57
C ILE A 310 8.22 1.28 -9.38
N ARG A 311 7.51 2.00 -10.26
CA ARG A 311 6.37 1.48 -11.07
C ARG A 311 6.68 0.27 -11.97
N ASN A 312 7.95 -0.03 -12.23
CA ASN A 312 8.36 -1.16 -13.06
C ASN A 312 9.03 -2.27 -12.20
N PRO A 313 8.37 -3.43 -12.01
CA PRO A 313 8.84 -4.47 -11.10
C PRO A 313 9.98 -5.33 -11.65
N THR A 314 10.32 -5.17 -12.94
CA THR A 314 11.49 -5.85 -13.53
C THR A 314 12.82 -5.22 -13.10
N THR A 315 12.79 -3.96 -12.69
CA THR A 315 13.99 -3.15 -12.42
C THR A 315 14.81 -3.68 -11.24
N GLN A 316 16.13 -3.45 -11.29
CA GLN A 316 17.02 -3.72 -10.15
C GLN A 316 16.65 -2.88 -8.93
N LEU A 317 16.20 -1.63 -9.14
CA LEU A 317 15.79 -0.73 -8.06
C LEU A 317 14.59 -1.28 -7.28
N PHE A 318 13.55 -1.73 -7.98
CA PHE A 318 12.39 -2.37 -7.36
C PHE A 318 12.81 -3.56 -6.48
N LYS A 319 13.59 -4.49 -7.05
CA LYS A 319 14.10 -5.67 -6.34
C LYS A 319 14.96 -5.31 -5.12
N ALA A 320 15.80 -4.28 -5.24
CA ALA A 320 16.63 -3.80 -4.14
C ALA A 320 15.77 -3.26 -2.97
N LEU A 321 14.70 -2.53 -3.28
CA LEU A 321 13.79 -1.92 -2.29
C LEU A 321 12.82 -2.93 -1.66
N THR A 322 12.24 -3.86 -2.44
CA THR A 322 11.33 -4.89 -1.89
C THR A 322 12.02 -5.81 -0.88
N ASN A 323 13.33 -6.01 -1.05
CA ASN A 323 14.16 -6.84 -0.18
C ASN A 323 14.56 -6.16 1.14
N ILE A 324 14.30 -4.85 1.32
CA ILE A 324 14.61 -4.16 2.57
C ILE A 324 13.62 -4.58 3.66
N LYS A 325 14.15 -5.08 4.78
CA LYS A 325 13.38 -5.39 5.98
C LYS A 325 12.92 -4.08 6.63
N ALA A 326 11.61 -3.82 6.61
CA ALA A 326 11.02 -2.68 7.27
C ALA A 326 9.71 -3.06 7.92
N GLN A 327 9.48 -2.62 9.15
CA GLN A 327 8.23 -2.87 9.89
C GLN A 327 7.06 -2.09 9.28
N ASN A 328 7.31 -0.83 8.89
CA ASN A 328 6.33 0.06 8.27
C ASN A 328 6.87 0.65 6.96
N ARG A 329 5.99 0.90 5.99
CA ARG A 329 6.31 1.33 4.63
C ARG A 329 5.33 2.42 4.15
N LEU A 330 5.86 3.55 3.69
CA LEU A 330 5.09 4.68 3.16
C LEU A 330 5.60 5.07 1.78
N ILE A 331 4.70 5.39 0.86
CA ILE A 331 5.02 6.01 -0.42
C ILE A 331 4.44 7.44 -0.44
N LEU A 332 5.24 8.39 -0.91
CA LEU A 332 4.79 9.74 -1.27
C LEU A 332 4.83 9.84 -2.80
N SER A 333 3.75 10.29 -3.44
CA SER A 333 3.76 10.57 -4.88
C SER A 333 2.63 11.55 -5.22
N GLY A 334 2.91 12.60 -5.99
CA GLY A 334 1.85 13.43 -6.56
C GLY A 334 1.00 12.70 -7.62
N THR A 335 1.49 11.57 -8.15
CA THR A 335 0.82 10.77 -9.19
C THR A 335 0.98 9.27 -8.89
N PRO A 336 0.08 8.65 -8.11
CA PRO A 336 0.21 7.24 -7.71
C PRO A 336 -0.05 6.25 -8.86
N VAL A 337 -0.80 6.66 -9.89
CA VAL A 337 -1.00 5.89 -11.12
C VAL A 337 -0.75 6.83 -12.29
N GLN A 338 0.10 6.41 -13.23
CA GLN A 338 0.53 7.25 -14.36
C GLN A 338 0.16 6.64 -15.72
N ASN A 339 0.34 5.33 -15.90
CA ASN A 339 0.20 4.67 -17.21
C ASN A 339 -0.76 3.46 -17.15
N THR A 340 -0.58 2.58 -16.16
CA THR A 340 -1.27 1.27 -16.14
C THR A 340 -1.64 0.80 -14.72
N PRO A 341 -2.61 -0.13 -14.57
CA PRO A 341 -2.84 -0.84 -13.30
C PRO A 341 -1.62 -1.62 -12.78
N VAL A 342 -0.63 -1.92 -13.61
CA VAL A 342 0.61 -2.61 -13.19
C VAL A 342 1.54 -1.67 -12.40
N ASP A 343 1.45 -0.36 -12.65
CA ASP A 343 2.14 0.65 -11.84
C ASP A 343 1.69 0.50 -10.37
N LEU A 344 0.38 0.43 -10.16
CA LEU A 344 -0.28 0.26 -8.86
C LEU A 344 0.06 -1.09 -8.20
N TRP A 345 0.07 -2.19 -8.97
CA TRP A 345 0.53 -3.49 -8.46
C TRP A 345 1.96 -3.41 -7.89
N SER A 346 2.84 -2.67 -8.55
CA SER A 346 4.23 -2.52 -8.12
C SER A 346 4.34 -1.71 -6.83
N LEU A 347 3.59 -0.61 -6.70
CA LEU A 347 3.52 0.16 -5.44
C LEU A 347 3.00 -0.72 -4.28
N PHE A 348 1.94 -1.48 -4.51
CA PHE A 348 1.37 -2.37 -3.49
C PHE A 348 2.25 -3.58 -3.15
N GLN A 349 3.00 -4.13 -4.11
CA GLN A 349 3.98 -5.19 -3.84
C GLN A 349 5.17 -4.69 -3.01
N PHE A 350 5.48 -3.38 -3.04
CA PHE A 350 6.38 -2.77 -2.06
C PHE A 350 5.69 -2.58 -0.70
N LEU A 351 4.48 -2.01 -0.64
CA LEU A 351 3.80 -1.73 0.64
C LEU A 351 3.41 -3.01 1.41
N MET A 352 2.72 -3.92 0.75
CA MET A 352 2.12 -5.13 1.34
C MET A 352 2.35 -6.32 0.40
N PRO A 353 3.54 -6.96 0.46
CA PRO A 353 3.89 -8.07 -0.43
C PRO A 353 2.86 -9.19 -0.41
N GLY A 354 2.40 -9.62 -1.60
CA GLY A 354 1.39 -10.67 -1.75
C GLY A 354 -0.07 -10.19 -1.66
N TYR A 355 -0.35 -8.96 -1.20
CA TYR A 355 -1.71 -8.42 -1.07
C TYR A 355 -2.51 -8.53 -2.37
N LEU A 356 -1.97 -8.03 -3.49
CA LEU A 356 -2.57 -8.14 -4.84
C LEU A 356 -2.20 -9.45 -5.58
N GLY A 357 -1.66 -10.44 -4.86
CA GLY A 357 -1.17 -11.69 -5.44
C GLY A 357 0.03 -11.53 -6.38
N THR A 358 0.40 -12.61 -7.07
CA THR A 358 1.51 -12.57 -8.03
C THR A 358 1.18 -11.71 -9.26
N ILE A 359 2.19 -11.15 -9.91
CA ILE A 359 2.03 -10.40 -11.18
C ILE A 359 1.33 -11.23 -12.29
N ARG A 360 1.40 -12.57 -12.25
CA ARG A 360 0.67 -13.44 -13.19
C ARG A 360 -0.84 -13.43 -12.89
N GLN A 361 -1.21 -13.66 -11.64
CA GLN A 361 -2.61 -13.60 -11.18
C GLN A 361 -3.19 -12.20 -11.41
N PHE A 362 -2.49 -11.14 -10.99
CA PHE A 362 -2.94 -9.76 -11.18
C PHE A 362 -3.20 -9.41 -12.65
N LYS A 363 -2.35 -9.89 -13.57
CA LYS A 363 -2.57 -9.69 -15.01
C LYS A 363 -3.81 -10.43 -15.52
N LEU A 364 -4.01 -11.68 -15.12
CA LEU A 364 -5.18 -12.46 -15.51
C LEU A 364 -6.48 -11.87 -14.95
N THR A 365 -6.52 -11.55 -13.66
CA THR A 365 -7.73 -11.09 -12.95
C THR A 365 -8.12 -9.64 -13.26
N PHE A 366 -7.15 -8.75 -13.47
CA PHE A 366 -7.42 -7.31 -13.65
C PHE A 366 -6.96 -6.79 -15.01
N LEU A 367 -5.67 -6.94 -15.37
CA LEU A 367 -5.13 -6.27 -16.56
C LEU A 367 -5.80 -6.76 -17.86
N ASN A 368 -6.05 -8.06 -17.98
CA ASN A 368 -6.65 -8.63 -19.19
C ASN A 368 -8.10 -8.14 -19.38
N ALA A 369 -8.92 -8.15 -18.33
CA ALA A 369 -10.30 -7.64 -18.38
C ALA A 369 -10.35 -6.12 -18.68
N ILE A 370 -9.50 -5.33 -18.00
CA ILE A 370 -9.42 -3.87 -18.19
C ILE A 370 -8.88 -3.51 -19.59
N ASN A 371 -7.99 -4.31 -20.18
CA ASN A 371 -7.55 -4.09 -21.56
C ASN A 371 -8.59 -4.58 -22.58
N GLY A 372 -9.31 -5.67 -22.29
CA GLY A 372 -10.42 -6.17 -23.10
C GLY A 372 -11.49 -5.09 -23.28
N SER A 373 -11.96 -4.49 -22.18
CA SER A 373 -12.96 -3.41 -22.19
C SER A 373 -12.53 -2.11 -22.89
N ARG A 374 -11.24 -1.97 -23.24
CA ARG A 374 -10.67 -0.81 -23.95
C ARG A 374 -10.48 -1.03 -25.44
N ASN A 375 -10.76 -2.23 -25.96
CA ASN A 375 -10.70 -2.50 -27.39
C ASN A 375 -11.90 -1.87 -28.11
N VAL A 376 -11.67 -1.29 -29.30
CA VAL A 376 -12.73 -0.64 -30.11
C VAL A 376 -13.86 -1.61 -30.49
N ASN A 377 -13.54 -2.91 -30.59
CA ASN A 377 -14.47 -3.98 -30.96
C ASN A 377 -14.91 -4.83 -29.75
N ALA A 378 -14.78 -4.32 -28.52
CA ALA A 378 -15.15 -5.06 -27.30
C ALA A 378 -16.66 -5.32 -27.23
N SER A 379 -17.03 -6.54 -26.80
CA SER A 379 -18.43 -6.89 -26.54
C SER A 379 -18.96 -6.18 -25.28
N ALA A 380 -20.28 -6.04 -25.19
CA ALA A 380 -20.94 -5.48 -24.01
C ALA A 380 -20.61 -6.25 -22.71
N GLN A 381 -20.33 -7.55 -22.82
CA GLN A 381 -19.88 -8.37 -21.69
C GLN A 381 -18.44 -8.02 -21.27
N GLU A 382 -17.49 -7.97 -22.20
CA GLU A 382 -16.09 -7.59 -21.89
C GLU A 382 -16.00 -6.17 -21.32
N ILE A 383 -16.82 -5.23 -21.81
CA ILE A 383 -16.92 -3.88 -21.26
C ILE A 383 -17.35 -3.91 -19.80
N LYS A 384 -18.40 -4.67 -19.46
CA LYS A 384 -18.86 -4.83 -18.08
C LYS A 384 -17.82 -5.53 -17.20
N GLU A 385 -17.24 -6.63 -17.66
CA GLU A 385 -16.22 -7.38 -16.90
C GLU A 385 -14.98 -6.52 -16.58
N GLY A 386 -14.55 -5.66 -17.52
CA GLY A 386 -13.47 -4.71 -17.26
C GLY A 386 -13.84 -3.58 -16.29
N GLN A 387 -15.10 -3.11 -16.29
CA GLN A 387 -15.60 -2.14 -15.31
C GLN A 387 -15.69 -2.76 -13.91
N ASP A 388 -16.30 -3.95 -13.79
CA ASP A 388 -16.36 -4.75 -12.57
C ASP A 388 -14.95 -5.00 -11.99
N ALA A 389 -13.98 -5.40 -12.83
CA ALA A 389 -12.60 -5.64 -12.41
C ALA A 389 -11.91 -4.36 -11.91
N LEU A 390 -12.13 -3.22 -12.58
CA LEU A 390 -11.60 -1.92 -12.17
C LEU A 390 -12.19 -1.45 -10.84
N GLU A 391 -13.50 -1.61 -10.63
CA GLU A 391 -14.18 -1.21 -9.41
C GLU A 391 -13.73 -2.07 -8.21
N ARG A 392 -13.62 -3.38 -8.39
CA ARG A 392 -13.07 -4.31 -7.38
C ARG A 392 -11.63 -3.95 -7.00
N LEU A 393 -10.78 -3.63 -8.00
CA LEU A 393 -9.41 -3.17 -7.75
C LEU A 393 -9.41 -1.87 -6.94
N HIS A 394 -10.22 -0.88 -7.34
CA HIS A 394 -10.32 0.40 -6.63
C HIS A 394 -10.75 0.22 -5.17
N LYS A 395 -11.84 -0.52 -4.91
CA LYS A 395 -12.33 -0.83 -3.55
C LYS A 395 -11.28 -1.54 -2.69
N SER A 396 -10.45 -2.41 -3.29
CA SER A 396 -9.37 -3.11 -2.57
C SER A 396 -8.16 -2.25 -2.23
N VAL A 397 -8.00 -1.08 -2.86
CA VAL A 397 -6.81 -0.22 -2.79
C VAL A 397 -7.08 1.09 -2.02
N LEU A 398 -8.26 1.67 -2.19
CA LEU A 398 -8.63 3.00 -1.68
C LEU A 398 -8.29 3.24 -0.19
N PRO A 399 -8.49 2.31 0.76
CA PRO A 399 -8.11 2.48 2.16
C PRO A 399 -6.66 2.91 2.42
N PHE A 400 -5.75 2.47 1.56
CA PHE A 400 -4.30 2.65 1.72
C PHE A 400 -3.78 3.80 0.85
N VAL A 401 -4.67 4.62 0.27
CA VAL A 401 -4.31 5.74 -0.62
C VAL A 401 -5.08 7.01 -0.21
N MET A 402 -4.49 7.81 0.68
CA MET A 402 -4.99 9.16 0.96
C MET A 402 -4.62 10.07 -0.20
N ARG A 403 -5.61 10.44 -1.03
CA ARG A 403 -5.47 11.41 -2.12
C ARG A 403 -6.39 12.59 -1.89
N ARG A 404 -5.83 13.81 -1.99
CA ARG A 404 -6.56 15.08 -1.96
C ARG A 404 -5.96 16.02 -3.00
N LEU A 405 -6.81 16.70 -3.77
CA LEU A 405 -6.41 17.71 -4.74
C LEU A 405 -6.31 19.08 -4.05
N LYS A 406 -5.69 20.05 -4.72
CA LYS A 406 -5.66 21.44 -4.24
C LYS A 406 -7.06 22.06 -4.11
N THR A 407 -7.95 21.74 -5.06
CA THR A 407 -9.35 22.22 -5.12
C THR A 407 -10.16 21.82 -3.89
N ASP A 408 -9.90 20.66 -3.32
CA ASP A 408 -10.71 20.05 -2.26
C ASP A 408 -10.28 20.54 -0.86
N VAL A 409 -9.27 21.42 -0.80
CA VAL A 409 -8.43 21.65 0.38
C VAL A 409 -8.02 23.12 0.57
N LEU A 410 -7.96 23.90 -0.51
CA LEU A 410 -7.43 25.28 -0.51
C LEU A 410 -8.43 26.24 -1.18
N GLU A 411 -9.34 26.79 -0.38
CA GLU A 411 -10.31 27.81 -0.79
C GLU A 411 -9.63 29.10 -1.30
N ASP A 412 -8.40 29.37 -0.87
CA ASP A 412 -7.61 30.56 -1.24
C ASP A 412 -7.05 30.55 -2.69
N LEU A 413 -7.19 29.46 -3.45
CA LEU A 413 -6.56 29.33 -4.77
C LEU A 413 -7.46 29.85 -5.92
N PRO A 414 -6.98 30.77 -6.78
CA PRO A 414 -7.70 31.16 -7.98
C PRO A 414 -7.78 30.01 -8.99
N GLU A 415 -8.79 30.04 -9.85
CA GLU A 415 -9.01 29.01 -10.86
C GLU A 415 -7.81 28.81 -11.80
N LYS A 416 -7.53 27.56 -12.15
CA LYS A 416 -6.42 27.19 -13.02
C LYS A 416 -6.77 27.44 -14.49
N ILE A 417 -6.58 28.67 -14.94
CA ILE A 417 -6.67 29.05 -16.36
C ILE A 417 -5.65 28.23 -17.18
N VAL A 418 -6.12 27.62 -18.27
CA VAL A 418 -5.29 26.91 -19.28
C VAL A 418 -5.61 27.52 -20.64
N GLN A 419 -4.58 27.83 -21.43
CA GLN A 419 -4.70 28.49 -22.74
C GLN A 419 -3.79 27.81 -23.75
N ASP A 420 -4.37 27.23 -24.79
CA ASP A 420 -3.64 26.58 -25.88
C ASP A 420 -3.32 27.59 -27.00
N TYR A 421 -2.07 28.04 -27.06
CA TYR A 421 -1.60 28.99 -28.07
C TYR A 421 -1.18 28.27 -29.36
N MET A 422 -2.04 28.35 -30.39
CA MET A 422 -1.78 27.79 -31.72
C MET A 422 -0.75 28.62 -32.50
N CYS A 423 0.51 28.20 -32.46
CA CYS A 423 1.61 28.80 -33.24
C CYS A 423 1.70 28.21 -34.65
N SER A 424 1.89 29.04 -35.67
CA SER A 424 2.12 28.59 -37.05
C SER A 424 3.60 28.31 -37.31
N MET A 425 3.91 27.23 -38.03
CA MET A 425 5.30 26.91 -38.41
C MET A 425 5.86 27.94 -39.40
N THR A 426 7.02 28.51 -39.07
CA THR A 426 7.79 29.38 -39.95
C THR A 426 8.21 28.67 -41.25
N THR A 427 8.56 29.42 -42.29
CA THR A 427 8.96 28.87 -43.59
C THR A 427 10.16 27.90 -43.48
N VAL A 428 11.14 28.23 -42.62
CA VAL A 428 12.32 27.39 -42.37
C VAL A 428 11.94 26.10 -41.66
N GLN A 429 11.15 26.18 -40.58
CA GLN A 429 10.68 24.98 -39.88
C GLN A 429 9.84 24.09 -40.78
N ARG A 430 8.96 24.66 -41.62
CA ARG A 430 8.12 23.89 -42.55
C ARG A 430 8.95 23.16 -43.62
N PHE A 431 10.01 23.80 -44.13
CA PHE A 431 10.94 23.17 -45.06
C PHE A 431 11.70 22.02 -44.41
N LEU A 432 12.24 22.21 -43.20
CA LEU A 432 12.96 21.17 -42.46
C LEU A 432 12.03 20.01 -42.07
N TYR A 433 10.84 20.31 -41.54
CA TYR A 433 9.80 19.33 -41.18
C TYR A 433 9.43 18.44 -42.38
N ASN A 434 9.17 19.05 -43.55
CA ASN A 434 8.87 18.29 -44.77
C ASN A 434 10.03 17.39 -45.18
N ARG A 435 11.29 17.88 -45.15
CA ARG A 435 12.45 17.04 -45.46
C ARG A 435 12.62 15.85 -44.50
N ILE A 436 12.38 16.03 -43.21
CA ILE A 436 12.41 14.92 -42.23
C ILE A 436 11.32 13.88 -42.55
N VAL A 437 10.11 14.34 -42.92
CA VAL A 437 9.01 13.46 -43.36
C VAL A 437 9.37 12.71 -44.66
N ASP A 438 9.95 13.38 -45.65
CA ASP A 438 10.32 12.79 -46.94
C ASP A 438 11.47 11.78 -46.79
N MET A 439 12.47 12.07 -45.94
CA MET A 439 13.53 11.14 -45.56
C MET A 439 12.95 9.88 -44.90
N TYR A 440 12.00 10.02 -43.96
CA TYR A 440 11.35 8.87 -43.34
C TYR A 440 10.49 8.06 -44.33
N GLN A 441 9.73 8.72 -45.21
CA GLN A 441 8.93 8.03 -46.23
C GLN A 441 9.80 7.26 -47.24
N SER A 442 10.91 7.84 -47.70
CA SER A 442 11.83 7.19 -48.62
C SER A 442 12.59 6.03 -47.96
N ALA A 443 13.09 6.21 -46.73
CA ALA A 443 13.69 5.12 -45.96
C ALA A 443 12.72 3.95 -45.76
N ARG A 444 11.45 4.22 -45.42
CA ARG A 444 10.40 3.20 -45.25
C ARG A 444 10.04 2.46 -46.55
N ARG A 445 10.14 3.11 -47.72
CA ARG A 445 9.93 2.45 -49.02
C ARG A 445 11.10 1.52 -49.39
N ASN A 446 12.31 1.86 -48.96
CA ASN A 446 13.53 1.12 -49.29
C ASN A 446 13.82 -0.05 -48.32
N SER A 447 13.20 -0.09 -47.13
CA SER A 447 13.35 -1.18 -46.17
C SER A 447 12.49 -2.41 -46.54
N THR A 448 12.95 -3.22 -47.50
CA THR A 448 12.29 -4.48 -47.92
C THR A 448 12.50 -5.64 -46.94
N ASN A 449 13.40 -5.51 -45.96
CA ASN A 449 13.65 -6.50 -44.91
C ASN A 449 13.10 -6.05 -43.55
N ASN A 450 12.77 -7.02 -42.70
CA ASN A 450 11.85 -6.86 -41.57
C ASN A 450 12.44 -6.19 -40.30
N ARG A 451 13.30 -5.18 -40.50
CA ARG A 451 13.82 -4.26 -39.47
C ARG A 451 13.94 -2.86 -40.09
N PRO A 452 13.13 -1.86 -39.68
CA PRO A 452 13.31 -0.50 -40.16
C PRO A 452 14.64 0.07 -39.63
N SER A 453 15.46 0.64 -40.52
CA SER A 453 16.76 1.25 -40.18
C SER A 453 16.66 2.65 -39.57
N PHE A 454 15.46 3.24 -39.57
CA PHE A 454 15.11 4.47 -38.85
C PHE A 454 14.06 4.13 -37.79
N CYS A 455 14.28 4.50 -36.52
CA CYS A 455 13.25 4.33 -35.52
C CYS A 455 12.18 5.43 -35.68
N ALA A 456 10.91 5.05 -35.72
CA ALA A 456 9.81 6.03 -35.77
C ALA A 456 9.83 7.01 -34.57
N LEU A 457 10.41 6.60 -33.43
CA LEU A 457 10.60 7.44 -32.25
C LEU A 457 11.69 8.52 -32.47
N GLU A 458 12.74 8.21 -33.24
CA GLU A 458 13.78 9.18 -33.62
C GLU A 458 13.18 10.23 -34.55
N THR A 459 12.43 9.82 -35.57
CA THR A 459 11.70 10.75 -36.46
C THR A 459 10.76 11.67 -35.67
N ILE A 460 10.02 11.15 -34.70
CA ILE A 460 9.14 11.97 -33.83
C ILE A 460 9.95 12.95 -32.97
N ALA A 461 11.14 12.56 -32.48
CA ALA A 461 12.02 13.45 -31.73
C ALA A 461 12.58 14.59 -32.60
N GLU A 462 13.05 14.30 -33.82
CA GLU A 462 13.56 15.31 -34.75
C GLU A 462 12.46 16.26 -35.26
N LEU A 463 11.25 15.75 -35.54
CA LEU A 463 10.10 16.60 -35.86
C LEU A 463 9.73 17.52 -34.68
N ARG A 464 9.82 17.02 -33.44
CA ARG A 464 9.58 17.82 -32.22
C ARG A 464 10.67 18.86 -31.97
N LYS A 465 11.94 18.54 -32.20
CA LYS A 465 13.04 19.53 -32.14
C LYS A 465 12.79 20.65 -33.14
N CYS A 466 12.52 20.31 -34.39
CA CYS A 466 12.25 21.26 -35.46
C CYS A 466 11.08 22.22 -35.13
N THR A 467 9.99 21.74 -34.51
CA THR A 467 8.87 22.60 -34.11
C THR A 467 9.17 23.46 -32.87
N VAL A 468 10.10 23.05 -31.99
CA VAL A 468 10.59 23.87 -30.87
C VAL A 468 11.59 24.93 -31.33
N HIS A 469 12.64 24.55 -32.08
CA HIS A 469 13.58 25.49 -32.68
C HIS A 469 14.37 24.84 -33.84
N PRO A 470 14.56 25.51 -35.00
CA PRO A 470 15.30 24.96 -36.16
C PRO A 470 16.84 24.85 -35.98
N PHE A 471 17.34 24.83 -34.73
CA PHE A 471 18.75 24.60 -34.38
C PHE A 471 18.94 23.47 -33.33
N LEU A 472 17.87 22.70 -33.03
CA LEU A 472 17.87 21.55 -32.12
C LEU A 472 17.81 20.22 -32.90
#